data_AF-A0A1J5EZ45-F1
#
_entry.id   AF-A0A1J5EZ45-F1
#
_cell.length_a   1.000
_cell.length_b   1.000
_cell.length_c   1.000
_cell.angle_alpha   90.00
_cell.angle_beta   90.00
_cell.angle_gamma   90.00
#
_symmetry.space_group_name_H-M   'P 1'
#
loop_
_entity.id
_entity.type
_entity.pdbx_description
1 polymer ?
#
loop_
_entity_poly.entity_id
_entity_poly.type
_entity_poly.pdbx_seq_one_letter_code
_entity_poly.pdbx_strand_id
1 'polypeptide(L)'
;MNTQKIQTSTNVKGFTLIELIVVITILVIIGTIAFLNLGGMSASARDSQRTSDLNQINTQIMVTQAKQGVAYMAMASGTTLDSLGTPSIGGAPSTTTTYVGGDVNYTVLGIDSAKMSDPTSGGTIKYKMGATSLAGTAYELAATLEESKTALVMGIYKARTAASPDISTGTGTATLTTIALDPADIGKFKLNDTLAGIADVSPTTAVCTSTKITSVSADLKTLGFVCQKAGVIAPGGIKLADNETKGLIGSGSVVVTNEGTALPY
;
A
#
# COMPACT_ATOMS: atom_id res chain seq x y z
N MET A 1 0.18 -100.77 3.60
CA MET A 1 0.53 -99.38 3.94
C MET A 1 -0.55 -98.47 3.39
N ASN A 2 -1.30 -97.79 4.26
CA ASN A 2 -2.46 -96.99 3.89
C ASN A 2 -2.03 -95.51 3.87
N THR A 3 -1.95 -94.90 2.69
CA THR A 3 -1.53 -93.50 2.52
C THR A 3 -2.75 -92.60 2.41
N GLN A 4 -3.12 -91.95 3.53
CA GLN A 4 -4.13 -90.89 3.49
C GLN A 4 -3.50 -89.60 2.94
N LYS A 5 -4.06 -89.08 1.83
CA LYS A 5 -3.73 -87.77 1.28
C LYS A 5 -4.32 -86.68 2.17
N ILE A 6 -3.48 -85.78 2.67
CA ILE A 6 -3.91 -84.56 3.35
C ILE A 6 -4.47 -83.60 2.29
N GLN A 7 -5.78 -83.36 2.30
CA GLN A 7 -6.41 -82.34 1.46
C GLN A 7 -6.42 -81.00 2.18
N THR A 8 -5.64 -80.04 1.70
CA THR A 8 -5.64 -78.64 2.17
C THR A 8 -6.75 -77.86 1.46
N SER A 9 -7.87 -77.65 2.15
CA SER A 9 -8.99 -76.83 1.68
C SER A 9 -8.66 -75.34 1.78
N THR A 10 -8.15 -74.73 0.71
CA THR A 10 -7.99 -73.27 0.63
C THR A 10 -9.33 -72.60 0.39
N ASN A 11 -9.93 -72.04 1.45
CA ASN A 11 -11.18 -71.31 1.41
C ASN A 11 -10.93 -69.88 0.90
N VAL A 12 -10.77 -69.72 -0.41
CA VAL A 12 -10.60 -68.40 -1.03
C VAL A 12 -11.98 -67.78 -1.22
N LYS A 13 -12.41 -66.97 -0.24
CA LYS A 13 -13.60 -66.12 -0.37
C LYS A 13 -13.25 -64.93 -1.27
N GLY A 14 -13.66 -64.99 -2.53
CA GLY A 14 -13.54 -63.87 -3.47
C GLY A 14 -14.56 -62.78 -3.16
N PHE A 15 -14.19 -61.52 -3.40
CA PHE A 15 -15.11 -60.38 -3.34
C PHE A 15 -16.24 -60.56 -4.36
N THR A 16 -17.46 -60.25 -3.95
CA THR A 16 -18.63 -60.23 -4.84
C THR A 16 -18.63 -58.95 -5.68
N LEU A 17 -19.22 -59.01 -6.88
CA LEU A 17 -19.38 -57.83 -7.74
C LEU A 17 -20.18 -56.72 -7.05
N ILE A 18 -21.12 -57.09 -6.17
CA ILE A 18 -21.94 -56.13 -5.42
C ILE A 18 -21.14 -55.43 -4.32
N GLU A 19 -20.20 -56.10 -3.67
CA GLU A 19 -19.32 -55.44 -2.69
C GLU A 19 -18.42 -54.41 -3.37
N LEU A 20 -17.92 -54.72 -4.57
CA LEU A 20 -17.11 -53.76 -5.33
C LEU A 20 -17.93 -52.53 -5.77
N ILE A 21 -19.16 -52.74 -6.25
CA ILE A 21 -19.99 -51.63 -6.76
C ILE A 21 -20.44 -50.68 -5.64
N VAL A 22 -20.71 -51.19 -4.44
CA VAL A 22 -21.08 -50.36 -3.28
C VAL A 22 -19.90 -49.50 -2.82
N VAL A 23 -18.68 -50.03 -2.85
CA VAL A 23 -17.49 -49.26 -2.43
C VAL A 23 -17.21 -48.11 -3.38
N ILE A 24 -17.24 -48.35 -4.70
CA ILE A 24 -16.98 -47.27 -5.67
C ILE A 24 -18.06 -46.19 -5.64
N THR A 25 -19.31 -46.55 -5.37
CA THR A 25 -20.41 -45.57 -5.27
C THR A 25 -20.22 -44.66 -4.05
N ILE A 26 -19.85 -45.21 -2.90
CA ILE A 26 -19.52 -44.43 -1.70
C ILE A 26 -18.30 -43.52 -1.95
N LEU A 27 -17.24 -44.04 -2.58
CA LEU A 27 -16.05 -43.24 -2.90
C LEU A 27 -16.36 -42.08 -3.85
N VAL A 28 -17.25 -42.27 -4.83
CA VAL A 28 -17.69 -41.20 -5.73
C VAL A 28 -18.49 -40.13 -4.97
N ILE A 29 -19.40 -40.52 -4.08
CA ILE A 29 -20.20 -39.57 -3.28
C ILE A 29 -19.29 -38.73 -2.37
N ILE A 30 -18.38 -39.38 -1.62
CA ILE A 30 -17.45 -38.67 -0.73
C ILE A 30 -16.47 -37.81 -1.55
N GLY A 31 -16.00 -38.33 -2.68
CA GLY A 31 -15.08 -37.62 -3.57
C GLY A 31 -15.66 -36.32 -4.14
N THR A 32 -16.92 -36.34 -4.56
CA THR A 32 -17.59 -35.14 -5.09
C THR A 32 -17.74 -34.03 -4.04
N ILE A 33 -18.17 -34.37 -2.82
CA ILE A 33 -18.30 -33.41 -1.71
C ILE A 33 -16.93 -32.87 -1.28
N ALA A 34 -15.92 -33.74 -1.16
CA ALA A 34 -14.56 -33.33 -0.79
C ALA A 34 -13.95 -32.39 -1.83
N PHE A 35 -14.16 -32.65 -3.12
CA PHE A 35 -13.63 -31.83 -4.22
C PHE A 35 -14.18 -30.40 -4.21
N LEU A 36 -15.48 -30.22 -3.91
CA LEU A 36 -16.10 -28.90 -3.82
C LEU A 36 -15.50 -28.03 -2.70
N ASN A 37 -15.11 -28.63 -1.57
CA ASN A 37 -14.51 -27.91 -0.44
C ASN A 37 -13.02 -27.55 -0.63
N LEU A 38 -12.28 -28.31 -1.45
CA LEU A 38 -10.84 -28.08 -1.71
C LEU A 38 -10.57 -26.81 -2.55
N GLY A 39 -11.53 -26.42 -3.40
CA GLY A 39 -11.40 -25.24 -4.27
C GLY A 39 -11.21 -23.92 -3.51
N GLY A 40 -12.05 -23.68 -2.48
CA GLY A 40 -11.99 -22.45 -1.67
C GLY A 40 -10.84 -22.41 -0.68
N MET A 41 -10.51 -23.56 -0.05
CA MET A 41 -9.40 -23.67 0.91
C MET A 41 -8.04 -23.33 0.28
N SER A 42 -7.89 -23.61 -1.02
CA SER A 42 -6.68 -23.31 -1.77
C SER A 42 -6.49 -21.81 -2.01
N ALA A 43 -7.57 -21.04 -2.19
CA ALA A 43 -7.50 -19.59 -2.37
C ALA A 43 -7.17 -18.87 -1.05
N SER A 44 -7.84 -19.25 0.05
CA SER A 44 -7.60 -18.70 1.38
C SER A 44 -6.16 -18.94 1.89
N ALA A 45 -5.59 -20.13 1.63
CA ALA A 45 -4.19 -20.43 1.94
C ALA A 45 -3.21 -19.53 1.16
N ARG A 46 -3.52 -19.22 -0.11
CA ARG A 46 -2.71 -18.30 -0.93
C ARG A 46 -2.85 -16.84 -0.47
N ASP A 47 -4.04 -16.42 -0.05
CA ASP A 47 -4.26 -15.09 0.53
C ASP A 47 -3.53 -14.92 1.87
N SER A 48 -3.44 -15.99 2.66
CA SER A 48 -2.60 -16.03 3.86
C SER A 48 -1.11 -15.86 3.53
N GLN A 49 -0.63 -16.53 2.47
CA GLN A 49 0.74 -16.34 1.98
C GLN A 49 0.97 -14.90 1.51
N ARG A 50 0.05 -14.33 0.71
CA ARG A 50 0.14 -12.93 0.24
C ARG A 50 0.23 -11.93 1.38
N THR A 51 -0.56 -12.15 2.42
CA THR A 51 -0.54 -11.33 3.64
C THR A 51 0.79 -11.46 4.38
N SER A 52 1.34 -12.67 4.49
CA SER A 52 2.66 -12.89 5.10
C SER A 52 3.77 -12.18 4.32
N ASP A 53 3.78 -12.30 3.00
CA ASP A 53 4.77 -11.66 2.13
C ASP A 53 4.71 -10.14 2.23
N LEU A 54 3.50 -9.55 2.21
CA LEU A 54 3.31 -8.11 2.39
C LEU A 54 3.88 -7.62 3.73
N ASN A 55 3.63 -8.34 4.82
CA ASN A 55 4.19 -8.02 6.12
C ASN A 55 5.73 -8.10 6.14
N GLN A 56 6.30 -9.11 5.47
CA GLN A 56 7.74 -9.26 5.37
C GLN A 56 8.38 -8.12 4.56
N ILE A 57 7.79 -7.76 3.43
CA ILE A 57 8.25 -6.64 2.60
C ILE A 57 8.13 -5.33 3.38
N ASN A 58 6.99 -5.09 4.04
CA ASN A 58 6.76 -3.88 4.85
C ASN A 58 7.81 -3.74 5.96
N THR A 59 8.09 -4.84 6.67
CA THR A 59 9.14 -4.86 7.71
C THR A 59 10.51 -4.52 7.12
N GLN A 60 10.84 -5.10 5.97
CA GLN A 60 12.13 -4.87 5.33
C GLN A 60 12.28 -3.43 4.79
N ILE A 61 11.20 -2.82 4.30
CA ILE A 61 11.16 -1.39 3.93
C ILE A 61 11.52 -0.53 5.15
N MET A 62 10.87 -0.76 6.29
CA MET A 62 11.14 0.00 7.52
C MET A 62 12.57 -0.20 8.01
N VAL A 63 13.07 -1.44 8.00
CA VAL A 63 14.46 -1.75 8.40
C VAL A 63 15.47 -1.10 7.46
N THR A 64 15.23 -1.12 6.16
CA THR A 64 16.14 -0.54 5.17
C THR A 64 16.19 0.99 5.31
N GLN A 65 15.04 1.63 5.50
CA GLN A 65 14.97 3.07 5.73
C GLN A 65 15.67 3.46 7.05
N ALA A 66 15.42 2.74 8.13
CA ALA A 66 16.00 3.04 9.44
C ALA A 66 17.52 2.79 9.51
N LYS A 67 18.03 1.73 8.85
CA LYS A 67 19.46 1.37 8.92
C LYS A 67 20.32 2.06 7.88
N GLN A 68 19.79 2.26 6.67
CA GLN A 68 20.58 2.71 5.52
C GLN A 68 20.19 4.11 5.04
N GLY A 69 19.10 4.69 5.56
CA GLY A 69 18.62 6.00 5.13
C GLY A 69 18.13 6.04 3.68
N VAL A 70 17.88 4.88 3.08
CA VAL A 70 17.41 4.77 1.70
C VAL A 70 16.00 5.36 1.62
N ALA A 71 15.79 6.27 0.68
CA ALA A 71 14.48 6.87 0.44
C ALA A 71 13.48 5.80 -0.03
N TYR A 72 12.23 5.87 0.44
CA TYR A 72 11.17 4.93 0.03
C TYR A 72 10.99 4.84 -1.49
N MET A 73 11.23 5.94 -2.20
CA MET A 73 11.17 5.98 -3.66
C MET A 73 12.20 5.04 -4.33
N ALA A 74 13.38 4.83 -3.74
CA ALA A 74 14.36 3.89 -4.29
C ALA A 74 13.97 2.42 -4.08
N MET A 75 13.02 2.15 -3.16
CA MET A 75 12.54 0.80 -2.84
C MET A 75 11.42 0.34 -3.76
N ALA A 76 10.95 1.21 -4.66
CA ALA A 76 10.08 0.85 -5.77
C ALA A 76 10.92 0.76 -7.06
N SER A 77 10.70 -0.28 -7.86
CA SER A 77 11.28 -0.44 -9.18
C SER A 77 10.29 0.18 -10.18
N GLY A 78 10.52 1.44 -10.54
CA GLY A 78 9.66 2.16 -11.47
C GLY A 78 9.71 1.55 -12.86
N THR A 79 8.54 1.37 -13.51
CA THR A 79 8.45 1.30 -14.98
C THR A 79 7.07 1.63 -15.53
N THR A 80 5.94 1.26 -14.93
CA THR A 80 4.61 1.65 -15.45
C THR A 80 3.51 1.31 -14.46
N LEU A 81 2.54 2.22 -14.39
CA LEU A 81 1.20 2.09 -13.78
C LEU A 81 1.17 1.83 -12.27
N ASP A 82 0.85 2.92 -11.57
CA ASP A 82 0.29 3.01 -10.21
C ASP A 82 -1.08 2.32 -10.06
N SER A 83 -1.21 1.15 -10.67
CA SER A 83 -2.48 0.46 -10.71
C SER A 83 -2.28 -0.99 -11.02
N LEU A 84 -3.20 -1.78 -10.53
CA LEU A 84 -3.40 -3.14 -11.02
C LEU A 84 -4.08 -3.12 -12.43
N GLY A 85 -4.16 -1.95 -13.11
CA GLY A 85 -4.59 -1.65 -14.50
C GLY A 85 -4.94 -0.14 -14.74
N THR A 86 -4.48 0.47 -15.87
CA THR A 86 -4.53 1.88 -16.41
C THR A 86 -5.05 3.10 -15.58
N PRO A 87 -4.51 4.34 -15.74
CA PRO A 87 -4.01 5.21 -14.65
C PRO A 87 -5.00 6.22 -14.01
N SER A 88 -4.86 6.51 -12.70
CA SER A 88 -4.43 7.84 -12.19
C SER A 88 -4.33 7.85 -10.64
N ILE A 89 -3.23 8.43 -10.17
CA ILE A 89 -2.78 8.57 -8.78
C ILE A 89 -3.55 9.66 -8.04
N GLY A 90 -3.65 9.53 -6.72
CA GLY A 90 -4.20 10.51 -5.77
C GLY A 90 -3.48 11.84 -5.59
N GLY A 91 -2.47 12.11 -6.40
CA GLY A 91 -2.05 13.45 -6.76
C GLY A 91 -1.74 13.38 -8.26
N ALA A 92 -2.21 14.33 -9.05
CA ALA A 92 -1.71 14.42 -10.42
C ALA A 92 -0.17 14.39 -10.33
N PRO A 93 0.55 13.48 -11.04
CA PRO A 93 2.00 13.54 -11.05
C PRO A 93 2.35 14.86 -11.72
N SER A 94 2.63 15.88 -10.91
CA SER A 94 3.12 17.15 -11.44
C SER A 94 4.48 16.91 -12.11
N THR A 95 5.27 15.93 -11.67
CA THR A 95 6.53 15.53 -12.31
C THR A 95 6.98 14.14 -11.87
N THR A 96 7.79 13.46 -12.68
CA THR A 96 8.49 12.19 -12.41
C THR A 96 9.51 12.26 -11.26
N THR A 97 9.57 13.36 -10.50
CA THR A 97 10.58 13.61 -9.48
C THR A 97 10.09 13.42 -8.04
N THR A 98 8.77 13.44 -7.79
CA THR A 98 8.21 13.41 -6.42
C THR A 98 7.40 12.16 -6.10
N TYR A 99 7.15 11.31 -7.09
CA TYR A 99 6.43 10.05 -6.93
C TYR A 99 7.04 8.96 -7.81
N VAL A 100 6.99 7.72 -7.32
CA VAL A 100 7.32 6.51 -8.07
C VAL A 100 6.34 5.40 -7.71
N GLY A 101 5.85 4.71 -8.73
CA GLY A 101 4.95 3.57 -8.60
C GLY A 101 5.42 2.44 -9.50
N GLY A 102 5.24 1.21 -9.04
CA GLY A 102 5.64 0.03 -9.80
C GLY A 102 5.75 -1.21 -8.92
N ASP A 103 6.70 -2.08 -9.27
CA ASP A 103 7.00 -3.27 -8.48
C ASP A 103 7.87 -2.93 -7.28
N VAL A 104 7.89 -3.81 -6.29
CA VAL A 104 8.86 -3.72 -5.19
C VAL A 104 10.27 -3.95 -5.73
N ASN A 105 11.20 -3.06 -5.37
CA ASN A 105 12.62 -3.23 -5.69
C ASN A 105 13.28 -4.18 -4.69
N TYR A 106 13.16 -5.48 -4.95
CA TYR A 106 13.72 -6.51 -4.09
C TYR A 106 15.25 -6.44 -3.95
N THR A 107 15.95 -5.94 -4.97
CA THR A 107 17.41 -5.74 -4.92
C THR A 107 17.79 -4.70 -3.87
N VAL A 108 17.09 -3.56 -3.83
CA VAL A 108 17.31 -2.52 -2.81
C VAL A 108 16.90 -3.01 -1.42
N LEU A 109 15.84 -3.81 -1.32
CA LEU A 109 15.40 -4.39 -0.05
C LEU A 109 16.26 -5.57 0.42
N GLY A 110 17.10 -6.14 -0.44
CA GLY A 110 17.87 -7.36 -0.13
C GLY A 110 17.01 -8.60 0.06
N ILE A 111 15.85 -8.67 -0.60
CA ILE A 111 14.93 -9.81 -0.56
C ILE A 111 15.16 -10.66 -1.82
N ASP A 112 15.12 -11.98 -1.66
CA ASP A 112 15.10 -12.89 -2.80
C ASP A 112 13.73 -12.86 -3.48
N SER A 113 13.66 -12.25 -4.66
CA SER A 113 12.41 -12.13 -5.44
C SER A 113 11.75 -13.47 -5.76
N ALA A 114 12.50 -14.57 -5.84
CA ALA A 114 11.95 -15.90 -6.08
C ALA A 114 11.06 -16.39 -4.92
N LYS A 115 11.33 -15.91 -3.71
CA LYS A 115 10.52 -16.23 -2.51
C LYS A 115 9.27 -15.38 -2.37
N MET A 116 9.14 -14.33 -3.19
CA MET A 116 8.02 -13.39 -3.20
C MET A 116 7.17 -13.54 -4.47
N SER A 117 7.22 -14.70 -5.12
CA SER A 117 6.44 -14.99 -6.32
C SER A 117 5.00 -15.40 -5.96
N ASP A 118 4.01 -14.80 -6.61
CA ASP A 118 2.59 -15.15 -6.37
C ASP A 118 2.30 -16.60 -6.83
N PRO A 119 1.75 -17.46 -5.96
CA PRO A 119 1.49 -18.88 -6.25
C PRO A 119 0.52 -19.15 -7.41
N THR A 120 -0.18 -18.13 -7.94
CA THR A 120 -1.15 -18.30 -9.06
C THR A 120 -0.64 -17.88 -10.43
N SER A 121 0.51 -17.21 -10.53
CA SER A 121 0.79 -16.35 -11.69
C SER A 121 1.95 -16.79 -12.59
N GLY A 122 2.35 -18.06 -12.53
CA GLY A 122 3.48 -18.55 -13.32
C GLY A 122 4.79 -17.76 -13.11
N GLY A 123 4.97 -17.14 -11.93
CA GLY A 123 6.18 -16.39 -11.57
C GLY A 123 6.15 -14.87 -11.79
N THR A 124 5.00 -14.26 -12.15
CA THR A 124 4.93 -12.79 -12.30
C THR A 124 4.67 -12.10 -10.95
N ILE A 125 5.53 -11.14 -10.58
CA ILE A 125 5.47 -10.37 -9.32
C ILE A 125 4.21 -9.49 -9.32
N LYS A 126 3.41 -9.57 -8.24
CA LYS A 126 2.18 -8.79 -8.07
C LYS A 126 2.21 -7.76 -6.93
N TYR A 127 3.25 -7.78 -6.10
CA TYR A 127 3.38 -6.81 -5.02
C TYR A 127 3.74 -5.45 -5.60
N LYS A 128 2.79 -4.52 -5.56
CA LYS A 128 2.95 -3.16 -6.06
C LYS A 128 3.32 -2.24 -4.92
N MET A 129 4.21 -1.29 -5.20
CA MET A 129 4.61 -0.25 -4.27
C MET A 129 4.43 1.11 -4.92
N GLY A 130 3.82 2.03 -4.19
CA GLY A 130 3.78 3.46 -4.49
C GLY A 130 4.54 4.21 -3.42
N ALA A 131 5.42 5.13 -3.80
CA ALA A 131 6.19 5.94 -2.87
C ALA A 131 6.25 7.39 -3.33
N THR A 132 6.18 8.31 -2.38
CA THR A 132 6.19 9.75 -2.64
C THR A 132 7.21 10.43 -1.75
N SER A 133 7.87 11.47 -2.27
CA SER A 133 8.64 12.41 -1.46
C SER A 133 7.76 13.49 -0.82
N LEU A 134 6.49 13.58 -1.23
CA LEU A 134 5.48 14.45 -0.63
C LEU A 134 4.99 13.85 0.70
N ALA A 135 4.16 14.58 1.45
CA ALA A 135 3.57 14.12 2.71
C ALA A 135 4.58 13.60 3.76
N GLY A 136 5.80 14.15 3.78
CA GLY A 136 6.84 13.75 4.74
C GLY A 136 7.56 12.44 4.38
N THR A 137 7.61 12.10 3.09
CA THR A 137 8.14 10.84 2.54
C THR A 137 7.38 9.62 3.04
N ALA A 138 6.59 9.01 2.16
CA ALA A 138 5.71 7.91 2.54
C ALA A 138 5.58 6.89 1.42
N TYR A 139 5.05 5.72 1.76
CA TYR A 139 4.79 4.65 0.81
C TYR A 139 3.51 3.88 1.15
N GLU A 140 3.01 3.20 0.14
CA GLU A 140 2.01 2.14 0.22
C GLU A 140 2.53 0.91 -0.54
N LEU A 141 2.08 -0.26 -0.09
CA LEU A 141 2.39 -1.57 -0.63
C LEU A 141 1.07 -2.33 -0.78
N ALA A 142 0.87 -3.03 -1.89
CA ALA A 142 -0.39 -3.70 -2.18
C ALA A 142 -0.24 -5.06 -2.86
N ALA A 143 -1.23 -5.93 -2.63
CA ALA A 143 -1.47 -7.13 -3.43
C ALA A 143 -2.98 -7.37 -3.60
N THR A 144 -3.39 -8.01 -4.69
CA THR A 144 -4.78 -8.46 -4.88
C THR A 144 -5.00 -9.80 -4.21
N LEU A 145 -6.01 -9.86 -3.34
CA LEU A 145 -6.50 -11.11 -2.75
C LEU A 145 -7.35 -11.87 -3.76
N GLU A 146 -7.23 -13.19 -3.76
CA GLU A 146 -7.86 -14.04 -4.75
C GLU A 146 -9.28 -14.44 -4.37
N GLU A 147 -9.57 -14.61 -3.08
CA GLU A 147 -10.92 -14.96 -2.61
C GLU A 147 -11.87 -13.77 -2.76
N SER A 148 -11.48 -12.62 -2.21
CA SER A 148 -12.32 -11.41 -2.19
C SER A 148 -12.23 -10.56 -3.45
N LYS A 149 -11.20 -10.75 -4.29
CA LYS A 149 -10.84 -9.84 -5.40
C LYS A 149 -10.61 -8.39 -4.93
N THR A 150 -10.25 -8.20 -3.66
CA THR A 150 -9.94 -6.89 -3.09
C THR A 150 -8.44 -6.67 -3.04
N ALA A 151 -7.99 -5.41 -3.05
CA ALA A 151 -6.59 -5.09 -2.81
C ALA A 151 -6.31 -5.00 -1.31
N LEU A 152 -5.37 -5.78 -0.79
CA LEU A 152 -4.82 -5.56 0.54
C LEU A 152 -3.71 -4.51 0.44
N VAL A 153 -3.86 -3.38 1.14
CA VAL A 153 -2.89 -2.26 1.13
C VAL A 153 -2.34 -2.04 2.54
N MET A 154 -1.03 -1.81 2.60
CA MET A 154 -0.26 -1.51 3.81
C MET A 154 0.66 -0.31 3.56
N GLY A 155 1.09 0.39 4.60
CA GLY A 155 2.05 1.47 4.45
C GLY A 155 1.89 2.56 5.50
N ILE A 156 2.62 3.65 5.30
CA ILE A 156 2.63 4.81 6.22
C ILE A 156 2.02 6.06 5.59
N TYR A 157 1.63 5.99 4.32
CA TYR A 157 1.02 7.12 3.65
C TYR A 157 -0.35 7.45 4.25
N LYS A 158 -0.61 8.75 4.33
CA LYS A 158 -1.91 9.28 4.71
C LYS A 158 -2.25 10.39 3.74
N ALA A 159 -3.35 10.20 3.02
CA ALA A 159 -3.91 11.21 2.15
C ALA A 159 -4.15 12.51 2.92
N ARG A 160 -3.83 13.64 2.30
CA ARG A 160 -4.10 14.97 2.84
C ARG A 160 -4.96 15.70 1.83
N THR A 161 -6.13 16.15 2.28
CA THR A 161 -6.91 17.10 1.50
C THR A 161 -6.15 18.43 1.44
N ALA A 162 -6.56 19.33 0.54
CA ALA A 162 -6.12 20.72 0.58
C ALA A 162 -6.62 21.35 1.89
N ALA A 163 -5.89 21.12 2.98
CA ALA A 163 -6.16 21.69 4.28
C ALA A 163 -5.81 23.18 4.19
N SER A 164 -6.81 24.01 4.47
CA SER A 164 -6.65 25.43 4.70
C SER A 164 -6.60 25.60 6.23
N PRO A 165 -5.42 25.63 6.87
CA PRO A 165 -5.33 25.87 8.30
C PRO A 165 -5.93 27.22 8.66
N ASP A 166 -6.55 27.28 9.83
CA ASP A 166 -6.82 28.54 10.51
C ASP A 166 -5.52 28.98 11.20
N ILE A 167 -5.01 30.14 10.78
CA ILE A 167 -3.74 30.67 11.25
C ILE A 167 -4.01 31.54 12.48
N SER A 168 -3.39 31.19 13.61
CA SER A 168 -3.67 31.87 14.88
C SER A 168 -2.90 33.19 15.03
N THR A 169 -1.64 33.28 14.56
CA THR A 169 -0.89 34.54 14.35
C THR A 169 0.44 34.24 13.62
N GLY A 170 0.82 35.12 12.69
CA GLY A 170 2.15 35.12 12.06
C GLY A 170 2.98 36.30 12.56
N THR A 171 4.22 36.05 12.96
CA THR A 171 5.21 37.12 13.19
C THR A 171 6.45 36.79 12.37
N GLY A 172 6.94 37.76 11.62
CA GLY A 172 8.08 37.57 10.72
C GLY A 172 8.86 38.85 10.55
N THR A 173 10.18 38.74 10.47
CA THR A 173 11.06 39.79 9.96
C THR A 173 11.24 39.53 8.45
N ALA A 174 11.58 40.56 7.67
CA ALA A 174 11.51 40.63 6.19
C ALA A 174 12.19 39.51 5.35
N THR A 175 12.73 38.46 5.96
CA THR A 175 13.42 37.35 5.28
C THR A 175 12.92 35.96 5.71
N LEU A 176 12.38 35.80 6.92
CA LEU A 176 11.85 34.52 7.44
C LEU A 176 10.60 34.81 8.27
N THR A 177 9.49 34.17 7.90
CA THR A 177 8.24 34.23 8.67
C THR A 177 7.99 32.88 9.30
N THR A 178 7.74 32.90 10.62
CA THR A 178 7.28 31.72 11.36
C THR A 178 5.82 31.90 11.72
N ILE A 179 5.01 30.86 11.53
CA ILE A 179 3.60 30.86 11.89
C ILE A 179 3.33 29.80 12.93
N ALA A 180 2.63 30.20 13.99
CA ALA A 180 2.02 29.27 14.93
C ALA A 180 0.71 28.73 14.36
N LEU A 181 0.60 27.41 14.31
CA LEU A 181 -0.59 26.67 13.91
C LEU A 181 -1.59 26.62 15.06
N ASP A 182 -2.88 26.67 14.72
CA ASP A 182 -3.94 26.27 15.63
C ASP A 182 -3.75 24.79 16.05
N PRO A 183 -4.11 24.39 17.29
CA PRO A 183 -4.08 23.00 17.72
C PRO A 183 -4.75 22.01 16.76
N ALA A 184 -5.82 22.41 16.06
CA ALA A 184 -6.51 21.58 15.07
C ALA A 184 -5.72 21.36 13.78
N ASP A 185 -4.66 22.15 13.54
CA ASP A 185 -3.83 22.13 12.33
C ASP A 185 -2.43 21.55 12.52
N ILE A 186 -2.07 21.22 13.77
CA ILE A 186 -0.79 20.59 14.10
C ILE A 186 -0.62 19.29 13.29
N GLY A 187 0.52 19.19 12.59
CA GLY A 187 0.90 18.01 11.84
C GLY A 187 0.29 17.87 10.44
N LYS A 188 -0.57 18.80 9.99
CA LYS A 188 -1.14 18.80 8.62
C LYS A 188 -0.08 19.12 7.55
N PHE A 189 0.88 19.97 7.88
CA PHE A 189 1.97 20.36 7.01
C PHE A 189 3.28 19.65 7.37
N LYS A 190 4.12 19.42 6.36
CA LYS A 190 5.41 18.74 6.44
C LYS A 190 6.48 19.60 5.80
N LEU A 191 7.74 19.31 6.14
CA LEU A 191 8.90 19.93 5.52
C LEU A 191 8.85 19.69 3.99
N ASN A 192 9.22 20.70 3.21
CA ASN A 192 9.21 20.71 1.74
C ASN A 192 7.84 20.72 1.06
N ASP A 193 6.73 20.80 1.80
CA ASP A 193 5.42 21.02 1.21
C ASP A 193 5.39 22.33 0.39
N THR A 194 4.76 22.27 -0.78
CA THR A 194 4.52 23.43 -1.64
C THR A 194 3.18 24.09 -1.28
N LEU A 195 3.12 25.41 -1.28
CA LEU A 195 1.98 26.24 -0.87
C LEU A 195 1.40 27.00 -2.08
N ALA A 196 0.08 26.94 -2.32
CA ALA A 196 -0.57 27.52 -3.51
C ALA A 196 -1.21 28.91 -3.29
N GLY A 197 -1.22 29.41 -2.07
CA GLY A 197 -1.74 30.73 -1.78
C GLY A 197 -1.23 31.15 -0.42
N ILE A 198 -0.46 32.24 -0.38
CA ILE A 198 -0.12 32.96 0.84
C ILE A 198 -0.84 34.30 0.72
N ALA A 199 -2.08 34.36 1.18
CA ALA A 199 -2.91 35.56 1.11
C ALA A 199 -2.61 36.46 2.31
N ASP A 200 -1.97 37.61 2.05
CA ASP A 200 -1.77 38.68 3.04
C ASP A 200 -3.11 39.39 3.32
N VAL A 201 -3.30 39.84 4.56
CA VAL A 201 -4.43 40.70 4.97
C VAL A 201 -4.23 42.15 4.49
N SER A 202 -3.04 42.51 3.98
CA SER A 202 -2.69 43.88 3.55
C SER A 202 -2.76 44.11 2.03
N PRO A 203 -3.37 45.21 1.54
CA PRO A 203 -3.69 45.42 0.12
C PRO A 203 -2.50 45.88 -0.76
N THR A 204 -1.25 45.77 -0.30
CA THR A 204 -0.10 46.31 -1.04
C THR A 204 1.05 45.30 -1.18
N THR A 205 0.94 44.53 -2.27
CA THR A 205 2.02 43.92 -3.05
C THR A 205 3.26 43.49 -2.24
N ALA A 206 3.15 42.37 -1.52
CA ALA A 206 4.31 41.59 -1.09
C ALA A 206 4.07 40.12 -1.44
N VAL A 207 4.85 39.65 -2.41
CA VAL A 207 4.74 38.32 -3.00
C VAL A 207 5.65 37.39 -2.22
N CYS A 208 5.10 36.37 -1.54
CA CYS A 208 5.92 35.25 -1.09
C CYS A 208 6.45 34.54 -2.34
N THR A 209 7.74 34.70 -2.62
CA THR A 209 8.39 34.25 -3.86
C THR A 209 8.88 32.81 -3.79
N SER A 210 8.97 32.22 -2.59
CA SER A 210 9.21 30.79 -2.39
C SER A 210 8.02 30.16 -1.70
N THR A 211 7.40 29.20 -2.38
CA THR A 211 6.18 28.52 -1.96
C THR A 211 6.46 27.26 -1.14
N LYS A 212 7.66 27.07 -0.58
CA LYS A 212 8.00 25.85 0.19
C LYS A 212 8.13 26.09 1.68
N ILE A 213 7.66 25.11 2.47
CA ILE A 213 7.95 25.03 3.90
C ILE A 213 9.42 24.67 4.09
N THR A 214 10.18 25.58 4.70
CA THR A 214 11.62 25.46 4.95
C THR A 214 11.94 24.90 6.33
N SER A 215 11.00 24.95 7.27
CA SER A 215 11.16 24.34 8.59
C SER A 215 9.82 24.01 9.24
N VAL A 216 9.84 22.98 10.09
CA VAL A 216 8.75 22.62 11.01
C VAL A 216 9.38 22.45 12.38
N SER A 217 8.82 23.07 13.43
CA SER A 217 9.33 22.93 14.80
C SER A 217 9.19 21.50 15.31
N ALA A 218 10.02 21.11 16.28
CA ALA A 218 10.00 19.76 16.85
C ALA A 218 8.65 19.40 17.50
N ASP A 219 7.92 20.39 18.00
CA ASP A 219 6.57 20.23 18.55
C ASP A 219 5.45 20.34 17.50
N LEU A 220 5.82 20.48 16.22
CA LEU A 220 4.94 20.58 15.05
C LEU A 220 3.98 21.78 15.07
N LYS A 221 4.16 22.73 15.98
CA LYS A 221 3.28 23.90 16.14
C LYS A 221 3.68 25.07 15.27
N THR A 222 4.94 25.13 14.82
CA THR A 222 5.45 26.27 14.08
C THR A 222 5.94 25.84 12.70
N LEU A 223 5.51 26.55 11.67
CA LEU A 223 6.00 26.40 10.30
C LEU A 223 6.88 27.59 9.94
N GLY A 224 7.97 27.35 9.22
CA GLY A 224 8.81 28.39 8.64
C GLY A 224 8.80 28.35 7.12
N PHE A 225 8.74 29.52 6.50
CA PHE A 225 8.85 29.72 5.06
C PHE A 225 9.37 31.14 4.76
N VAL A 226 9.78 31.36 3.51
CA VAL A 226 10.42 32.61 3.08
C VAL A 226 9.38 33.54 2.45
N CYS A 227 9.17 34.70 3.08
CA CYS A 227 8.36 35.79 2.53
C CYS A 227 9.16 37.10 2.62
N GLN A 228 9.02 37.95 1.59
CA GLN A 228 9.81 39.17 1.42
C GLN A 228 9.39 40.34 2.33
N LYS A 229 8.32 40.19 3.13
CA LYS A 229 7.82 41.26 4.00
C LYS A 229 7.15 40.69 5.25
N ALA A 230 7.33 41.38 6.36
CA ALA A 230 6.60 41.19 7.61
C ALA A 230 5.13 41.59 7.40
N GLY A 231 4.20 40.63 7.55
CA GLY A 231 2.76 40.87 7.43
C GLY A 231 1.98 39.84 8.24
N VAL A 232 0.76 40.21 8.65
CA VAL A 232 -0.16 39.27 9.31
C VAL A 232 -0.82 38.45 8.20
N ILE A 233 -0.66 37.13 8.25
CA ILE A 233 -1.28 36.22 7.29
C ILE A 233 -2.71 35.91 7.76
N ALA A 234 -3.69 35.98 6.85
CA ALA A 234 -5.09 35.77 7.17
C ALA A 234 -5.34 34.32 7.62
N PRO A 235 -6.35 34.05 8.49
CA PRO A 235 -6.88 32.70 8.65
C PRO A 235 -7.28 32.10 7.29
N GLY A 236 -6.90 30.84 7.03
CA GLY A 236 -7.07 30.20 5.72
C GLY A 236 -6.15 30.74 4.61
N GLY A 237 -5.20 31.60 4.98
CA GLY A 237 -4.28 32.25 4.07
C GLY A 237 -3.12 31.38 3.60
N ILE A 238 -2.94 30.17 4.13
CA ILE A 238 -1.97 29.17 3.64
C ILE A 238 -2.74 27.95 3.14
N LYS A 239 -2.37 27.44 1.96
CA LYS A 239 -2.96 26.23 1.38
C LYS A 239 -1.89 25.36 0.75
N LEU A 240 -1.99 24.05 0.94
CA LEU A 240 -1.16 23.10 0.21
C LEU A 240 -1.45 23.21 -1.30
N ALA A 241 -0.39 23.25 -2.12
CA ALA A 241 -0.51 23.40 -3.57
C ALA A 241 -0.95 22.12 -4.27
N ASP A 242 -0.36 21.01 -3.87
CA ASP A 242 -0.62 19.71 -4.45
C ASP A 242 -1.47 18.91 -3.46
N ASN A 243 -2.73 18.67 -3.80
CA ASN A 243 -3.63 17.94 -2.92
C ASN A 243 -3.37 16.41 -3.04
N GLU A 244 -3.18 15.74 -1.91
CA GLU A 244 -2.90 14.29 -1.86
C GLU A 244 -4.17 13.52 -1.49
N THR A 245 -5.24 13.76 -2.25
CA THR A 245 -6.62 13.36 -1.90
C THR A 245 -6.93 11.86 -2.04
N LYS A 246 -6.03 11.07 -2.64
CA LYS A 246 -6.18 9.60 -2.71
C LYS A 246 -4.89 8.88 -2.29
N GLY A 247 -4.98 7.56 -2.18
CA GLY A 247 -3.85 6.65 -1.95
C GLY A 247 -2.74 6.78 -3.02
N LEU A 248 -1.57 6.25 -2.67
CA LEU A 248 -0.42 6.06 -3.56
C LEU A 248 -0.54 4.84 -4.45
N ILE A 249 -1.53 3.97 -4.20
CA ILE A 249 -1.92 2.82 -5.03
C ILE A 249 -3.44 2.86 -5.26
N GLY A 250 -3.89 2.69 -6.50
CA GLY A 250 -5.32 2.62 -6.81
C GLY A 250 -5.68 1.85 -8.09
N SER A 251 -6.97 1.62 -8.32
CA SER A 251 -7.49 1.39 -9.67
C SER A 251 -8.45 2.52 -10.01
N GLY A 252 -8.61 2.84 -11.30
CA GLY A 252 -9.48 3.91 -11.77
C GLY A 252 -10.78 4.02 -10.96
N SER A 253 -10.90 5.14 -10.23
CA SER A 253 -12.07 5.61 -9.46
C SER A 253 -12.36 5.05 -8.06
N VAL A 254 -11.58 4.14 -7.47
CA VAL A 254 -11.87 3.66 -6.09
C VAL A 254 -10.68 3.90 -5.15
N VAL A 255 -10.92 4.68 -4.09
CA VAL A 255 -9.93 4.99 -3.04
C VAL A 255 -9.71 3.72 -2.21
N VAL A 256 -8.44 3.33 -2.00
CA VAL A 256 -8.11 2.25 -1.08
C VAL A 256 -7.91 2.85 0.32
N THR A 257 -8.73 2.45 1.28
CA THR A 257 -8.47 2.73 2.69
C THR A 257 -8.47 1.42 3.45
N ASN A 258 -7.44 1.23 4.28
CA ASN A 258 -7.38 0.37 5.47
C ASN A 258 -8.42 -0.76 5.51
N GLU A 259 -8.06 -1.91 4.93
CA GLU A 259 -8.93 -3.09 4.66
C GLU A 259 -9.69 -3.08 3.33
N GLY A 260 -9.02 -2.56 2.30
CA GLY A 260 -9.07 -3.09 0.95
C GLY A 260 -10.38 -2.90 0.18
N THR A 261 -10.35 -1.98 -0.78
CA THR A 261 -11.47 -1.86 -1.71
C THR A 261 -11.51 -3.04 -2.67
N ALA A 262 -12.74 -3.50 -2.90
CA ALA A 262 -13.08 -4.38 -4.02
C ALA A 262 -12.65 -3.67 -5.30
N LEU A 263 -11.73 -4.29 -6.03
CA LEU A 263 -11.42 -3.82 -7.37
C LEU A 263 -12.56 -4.32 -8.27
N PRO A 264 -13.18 -3.45 -9.07
CA PRO A 264 -13.99 -3.95 -10.16
C PRO A 264 -13.03 -4.60 -11.16
N TYR A 265 -13.41 -5.80 -11.61
CA TYR A 265 -12.76 -6.73 -12.55
C TYR A 265 -11.46 -7.42 -12.09
#